data_AF-A0A1E1KFM8-F1
#
_entry.id   AF-A0A1E1KFM8-F1
#
_cell.length_a   1.000
_cell.length_b   1.000
_cell.length_c   1.000
_cell.angle_alpha   90.00
_cell.angle_beta   90.00
_cell.angle_gamma   90.00
#
_symmetry.space_group_name_H-M   'P 1'
#
loop_
_entity.id
_entity.type
_entity.pdbx_description
1 polymer ?
#
loop_
_entity_poly.entity_id
_entity_poly.type
_entity_poly.pdbx_seq_one_letter_code
_entity_poly.pdbx_strand_id
1 'polypeptide(L)'
;MLAIVTQLIRIVPLPGRARYLALSYVWGTEPFLQSTKSNPETLKRKRILDAQQLPQTIEDAVKLTIILDERYLWVDALCIVQDDMLSKLEQLSQMDRVYVGAALTIINGDGKAANAGLTGFAQSHDRQSNAFRQWEVSALS
;
A
#
# COMPACT_ATOMS: atom_id res chain seq x y z
N MET A 1 -11.63 0.23 -9.06
CA MET A 1 -10.73 -0.13 -7.93
C MET A 1 -9.49 0.74 -7.99
N LEU A 2 -8.99 1.18 -6.84
CA LEU A 2 -7.74 1.95 -6.70
C LEU A 2 -6.60 1.03 -6.26
N ALA A 3 -5.36 1.41 -6.51
CA ALA A 3 -4.17 0.74 -6.00
C ALA A 3 -3.03 1.74 -5.81
N ILE A 4 -2.08 1.41 -4.93
CA ILE A 4 -0.77 2.05 -4.87
C ILE A 4 0.05 1.58 -6.08
N VAL A 5 0.58 2.51 -6.87
CA VAL A 5 1.66 2.19 -7.82
C VAL A 5 2.99 2.27 -7.11
N THR A 6 3.67 1.13 -6.95
CA THR A 6 4.80 0.98 -6.02
C THR A 6 6.03 1.78 -6.42
N GLN A 7 6.27 2.03 -7.71
CA GLN A 7 7.41 2.84 -8.17
C GLN A 7 7.25 4.35 -7.94
N LEU A 8 6.01 4.83 -7.81
CA LEU A 8 5.71 6.26 -7.65
C LEU A 8 5.10 6.58 -6.28
N ILE A 9 4.82 5.53 -5.49
CA ILE A 9 4.26 5.54 -4.15
C ILE A 9 3.10 6.55 -4.03
N ARG A 10 2.08 6.31 -4.88
CA ARG A 10 0.86 7.12 -5.00
C ARG A 10 -0.34 6.26 -5.37
N ILE A 11 -1.55 6.77 -5.13
CA ILE A 11 -2.79 6.11 -5.50
C ILE A 11 -3.18 6.40 -6.95
N VAL A 12 -3.55 5.36 -7.69
CA VAL A 12 -4.06 5.44 -9.06
C VAL A 12 -5.25 4.51 -9.25
N PRO A 13 -6.16 4.79 -10.21
CA PRO A 13 -7.08 3.78 -10.71
C PRO A 13 -6.30 2.58 -11.24
N LEU A 14 -6.67 1.37 -10.83
CA LEU A 14 -6.05 0.17 -11.37
C LEU A 14 -6.44 0.04 -12.86
N PRO A 15 -5.46 -0.06 -13.79
CA PRO A 15 -5.76 -0.31 -15.19
C PRO A 15 -6.53 -1.62 -15.37
N GLY A 16 -7.40 -1.68 -16.39
CA GLY A 16 -8.19 -2.88 -16.67
C GLY A 16 -7.31 -4.12 -16.84
N ARG A 17 -7.62 -5.19 -16.09
CA ARG A 17 -6.88 -6.48 -16.06
C ARG A 17 -5.42 -6.40 -15.57
N ALA A 18 -5.00 -5.31 -14.94
CA ALA A 18 -3.67 -5.27 -14.34
C ALA A 18 -3.57 -6.28 -13.18
N ARG A 19 -2.42 -6.96 -13.09
CA ARG A 19 -2.06 -7.76 -11.91
C ARG A 19 -1.79 -6.85 -10.73
N TYR A 20 -2.20 -7.27 -9.55
CA TYR A 20 -1.99 -6.55 -8.31
C TYR A 20 -1.91 -7.52 -7.13
N LEU A 21 -1.26 -7.06 -6.07
CA LEU A 21 -1.24 -7.70 -4.76
C LEU A 21 -2.27 -7.03 -3.86
N ALA A 22 -2.77 -7.77 -2.88
CA ALA A 22 -3.61 -7.22 -1.80
C ALA A 22 -2.89 -7.34 -0.46
N LEU A 23 -3.10 -6.37 0.43
CA LEU A 23 -2.63 -6.42 1.81
C LEU A 23 -3.80 -6.69 2.77
N SER A 24 -3.63 -7.68 3.64
CA SER A 24 -4.52 -7.97 4.77
C SER A 24 -3.75 -7.81 6.08
N TYR A 25 -4.22 -6.90 6.95
CA TYR A 25 -3.55 -6.56 8.20
C TYR A 25 -4.52 -5.96 9.20
N VAL A 26 -4.11 -5.90 10.47
CA VAL A 26 -4.87 -5.21 11.53
C VAL A 26 -4.47 -3.75 11.59
N TRP A 27 -5.45 -2.84 11.56
CA TRP A 27 -5.20 -1.40 11.63
C TRP A 27 -4.78 -0.93 13.03
N GLY A 28 -5.35 -1.52 14.07
CA GLY A 28 -5.17 -1.06 15.45
C GLY A 28 -5.99 0.19 15.77
N THR A 29 -5.67 0.85 16.88
CA THR A 29 -6.41 2.04 17.38
C THR A 29 -5.74 3.36 17.03
N GLU A 30 -4.45 3.34 16.70
CA GLU A 30 -3.70 4.55 16.40
C GLU A 30 -4.12 5.15 15.04
N PRO A 31 -4.34 6.47 14.97
CA PRO A 31 -4.67 7.11 13.71
C PRO A 31 -3.46 7.10 12.76
N PHE A 32 -3.72 6.87 11.48
CA PHE A 32 -2.73 6.95 10.41
C PHE A 32 -3.39 7.44 9.12
N LEU A 33 -2.58 7.67 8.08
CA LEU A 33 -3.07 8.13 6.79
C LEU A 33 -4.13 7.17 6.21
N GLN A 34 -5.31 7.70 5.95
CA GLN A 34 -6.43 6.99 5.32
C GLN A 34 -7.00 7.83 4.17
N SER A 35 -7.64 7.18 3.19
CA SER A 35 -8.36 7.89 2.14
C SER A 35 -9.67 8.47 2.67
N THR A 36 -9.89 9.74 2.39
CA THR A 36 -11.11 10.49 2.73
C THR A 36 -11.63 11.21 1.49
N LYS A 37 -12.89 11.67 1.52
CA LYS A 37 -13.47 12.51 0.47
C LYS A 37 -12.68 13.81 0.25
N SER A 38 -11.95 14.27 1.25
CA SER A 38 -11.19 15.53 1.23
C SER A 38 -9.75 15.40 0.70
N ASN A 39 -9.18 14.21 0.62
CA ASN A 39 -7.77 14.02 0.22
C ASN A 39 -7.48 13.24 -1.08
N PRO A 40 -8.41 13.08 -2.06
CA PRO A 40 -8.15 12.25 -3.23
C PRO A 40 -7.02 12.80 -4.11
N GLU A 41 -6.97 14.13 -4.29
CA GLU A 41 -5.91 14.77 -5.08
C GLU A 41 -4.55 14.73 -4.39
N THR A 42 -4.54 14.78 -3.06
CA THR A 42 -3.32 14.61 -2.27
C THR A 42 -2.74 13.22 -2.51
N LEU A 43 -3.53 12.16 -2.37
CA LEU A 43 -3.08 10.77 -2.53
C LEU A 43 -2.63 10.41 -3.95
N LYS A 44 -3.02 11.19 -4.96
CA LYS A 44 -2.59 11.02 -6.37
C LYS A 44 -1.25 11.70 -6.70
N ARG A 45 -0.72 12.56 -5.82
CA ARG A 45 0.58 13.23 -6.04
C ARG A 45 1.71 12.21 -5.97
N LYS A 46 2.71 12.35 -6.84
CA LYS A 46 3.89 11.47 -6.84
C LYS A 46 4.64 11.60 -5.52
N ARG A 47 5.10 10.47 -4.95
CA ARG A 47 5.85 10.37 -3.68
C ARG A 47 5.13 11.00 -2.46
N ILE A 48 3.81 11.18 -2.52
CA ILE A 48 3.07 11.75 -1.39
C ILE A 48 3.07 10.82 -0.18
N LEU A 49 3.09 9.51 -0.42
CA LEU A 49 3.05 8.53 0.65
C LEU A 49 4.39 8.44 1.39
N ASP A 50 5.51 8.78 0.74
CA ASP A 50 6.81 8.98 1.41
C ASP A 50 6.75 10.18 2.37
N ALA A 51 6.09 11.26 1.96
CA ALA A 51 5.97 12.49 2.74
C ALA A 51 4.99 12.40 3.91
N GLN A 52 4.02 11.49 3.86
CA GLN A 52 2.94 11.35 4.84
C GLN A 52 3.22 10.27 5.91
N GLN A 53 4.39 9.62 5.87
CA GLN A 53 4.76 8.52 6.77
C GLN A 53 3.72 7.39 6.77
N LEU A 54 3.83 6.49 5.80
CA LEU A 54 3.03 5.27 5.79
C LEU A 54 3.29 4.44 7.06
N PRO A 55 2.27 3.74 7.57
CA PRO A 55 2.50 2.74 8.60
C PRO A 55 3.48 1.66 8.14
N GLN A 56 4.31 1.18 9.07
CA GLN A 56 5.39 0.22 8.75
C GLN A 56 4.88 -1.01 7.97
N THR A 57 3.71 -1.55 8.31
CA THR A 57 3.15 -2.71 7.60
C THR A 57 2.86 -2.41 6.12
N ILE A 58 2.37 -1.21 5.83
CA ILE A 58 2.09 -0.78 4.45
C ILE A 58 3.40 -0.53 3.71
N GLU A 59 4.38 0.11 4.36
CA GLU A 59 5.70 0.35 3.78
C GLU A 59 6.41 -0.97 3.43
N ASP A 60 6.40 -1.92 4.34
CA ASP A 60 6.97 -3.26 4.13
C ASP A 60 6.26 -3.99 3.00
N ALA A 61 4.92 -3.89 2.92
CA ALA A 61 4.15 -4.48 1.83
C ALA A 61 4.46 -3.84 0.47
N VAL A 62 4.66 -2.52 0.41
CA VAL A 62 5.11 -1.82 -0.82
C VAL A 62 6.47 -2.35 -1.24
N LYS A 63 7.43 -2.45 -0.32
CA LYS A 63 8.78 -2.99 -0.61
C LYS A 63 8.71 -4.44 -1.07
N LEU A 64 7.92 -5.28 -0.40
CA LEU A 64 7.75 -6.69 -0.79
C LEU A 64 7.14 -6.81 -2.18
N THR A 65 6.16 -5.96 -2.51
CA THR A 65 5.57 -5.92 -3.85
C THR A 65 6.61 -5.57 -4.93
N ILE A 66 7.52 -4.64 -4.65
CA ILE A 66 8.64 -4.31 -5.55
C ILE A 66 9.60 -5.50 -5.71
N ILE A 67 9.95 -6.18 -4.61
CA ILE A 67 10.84 -7.36 -4.62
C ILE A 67 10.26 -8.51 -5.45
N LEU A 68 8.93 -8.65 -5.43
CA LEU A 68 8.20 -9.65 -6.22
C LEU A 68 8.00 -9.26 -7.69
N ASP A 69 8.60 -8.15 -8.15
CA ASP A 69 8.45 -7.59 -9.50
C ASP A 69 6.99 -7.25 -9.88
N GLU A 70 6.19 -6.86 -8.88
CA GLU A 70 4.81 -6.45 -9.04
C GLU A 70 4.66 -4.92 -8.88
N ARG A 71 3.66 -4.36 -9.56
CA ARG A 71 3.54 -2.88 -9.69
C ARG A 71 2.43 -2.26 -8.87
N TYR A 72 1.44 -3.04 -8.50
CA TYR A 72 0.21 -2.54 -7.89
C TYR A 72 -0.05 -3.27 -6.59
N LEU A 73 -0.26 -2.49 -5.53
CA LEU A 73 -0.67 -2.99 -4.22
C LEU A 73 -1.99 -2.35 -3.82
N TRP A 74 -2.99 -3.17 -3.55
CA TRP A 74 -4.24 -2.74 -2.96
C TRP A 74 -4.11 -2.75 -1.43
N VAL A 75 -4.48 -1.62 -0.81
CA VAL A 75 -4.50 -1.43 0.65
C VAL A 75 -5.84 -0.79 0.99
N ASP A 76 -6.65 -1.47 1.79
CA ASP A 76 -8.00 -1.05 2.18
C ASP A 76 -8.05 0.40 2.70
N ALA A 77 -7.18 0.77 3.64
CA ALA A 77 -7.13 2.08 4.26
C ALA A 77 -6.92 3.23 3.27
N LEU A 78 -6.26 2.97 2.13
CA LEU A 78 -5.90 3.97 1.13
C LEU A 78 -6.70 3.85 -0.17
N CYS A 79 -7.29 2.68 -0.45
CA CYS A 79 -8.02 2.40 -1.69
C CYS A 79 -9.55 2.47 -1.52
N ILE A 80 -10.04 2.53 -0.28
CA ILE A 80 -11.45 2.73 0.10
C ILE A 80 -11.58 4.09 0.77
N VAL A 81 -12.62 4.84 0.42
CA VAL A 81 -12.92 6.14 1.03
C VAL A 81 -13.55 5.88 2.41
N GLN A 82 -12.85 6.26 3.48
CA GLN A 82 -13.17 5.80 4.84
C GLN A 82 -14.28 6.62 5.53
N ASP A 83 -14.42 7.89 5.16
CA ASP A 83 -15.37 8.85 5.73
C ASP A 83 -16.69 8.94 4.94
N ASP A 84 -16.91 8.02 4.00
CA ASP A 84 -18.15 7.94 3.22
C ASP A 84 -18.86 6.62 3.45
N MET A 85 -19.77 6.58 4.43
CA MET A 85 -20.39 5.33 4.88
C MET A 85 -21.07 4.53 3.76
N LEU A 86 -21.79 5.19 2.84
CA LEU A 86 -22.49 4.50 1.75
C LEU A 86 -21.49 3.86 0.77
N SER A 87 -20.53 4.64 0.26
CA SER A 87 -19.50 4.14 -0.66
C SER A 87 -18.61 3.10 0.02
N LYS A 88 -18.28 3.28 1.30
CA LYS A 88 -17.49 2.33 2.08
C LYS A 88 -18.21 0.99 2.17
N LEU A 89 -19.50 0.96 2.54
CA LEU A 89 -20.26 -0.29 2.64
C LEU A 89 -20.34 -1.00 1.28
N GLU A 90 -20.54 -0.25 0.20
CA GLU A 90 -20.50 -0.82 -1.14
C GLU A 90 -19.14 -1.44 -1.45
N GLN A 91 -18.03 -0.72 -1.19
CA GLN A 91 -16.67 -1.21 -1.43
C GLN A 91 -16.33 -2.43 -0.55
N LEU A 92 -16.78 -2.44 0.70
CA LEU A 92 -16.63 -3.58 1.61
C LEU A 92 -17.39 -4.81 1.10
N SER A 93 -18.59 -4.62 0.52
CA SER A 93 -19.36 -5.72 -0.09
C SER A 93 -18.67 -6.37 -1.29
N GLN A 94 -17.66 -5.70 -1.86
CA GLN A 94 -16.88 -6.16 -3.01
C GLN A 94 -15.46 -6.62 -2.62
N MET A 95 -15.09 -6.61 -1.34
CA MET A 95 -13.75 -6.99 -0.90
C MET A 95 -13.43 -8.45 -1.22
N ASP A 96 -14.42 -9.33 -1.20
CA ASP A 96 -14.28 -10.73 -1.65
C ASP A 96 -13.70 -10.79 -3.07
N ARG A 97 -14.22 -9.98 -3.99
CA ARG A 97 -13.76 -9.90 -5.38
C ARG A 97 -12.36 -9.32 -5.51
N VAL A 98 -12.00 -8.40 -4.63
CA VAL A 98 -10.64 -7.84 -4.57
C VAL A 98 -9.64 -8.93 -4.17
N TYR A 99 -9.90 -9.67 -3.10
CA TYR A 99 -8.99 -10.74 -2.68
C TYR A 99 -8.95 -11.89 -3.67
N VAL A 100 -10.08 -12.31 -4.23
CA VAL A 100 -10.15 -13.37 -5.25
C VAL A 100 -9.42 -12.97 -6.54
N GLY A 101 -9.45 -11.68 -6.90
CA GLY A 101 -8.80 -11.17 -8.09
C GLY A 101 -7.31 -10.84 -7.93
N ALA A 102 -6.78 -10.85 -6.70
CA ALA A 102 -5.38 -10.54 -6.44
C ALA A 102 -4.48 -11.70 -6.89
N ALA A 103 -3.31 -11.37 -7.45
CA ALA A 103 -2.32 -12.38 -7.83
C ALA A 103 -1.72 -13.06 -6.58
N LEU A 104 -1.58 -12.29 -5.50
CA LEU A 104 -1.14 -12.74 -4.18
C LEU A 104 -1.76 -11.83 -3.11
N THR A 105 -2.07 -12.40 -1.95
CA THR A 105 -2.44 -11.64 -0.76
C THR A 105 -1.31 -11.72 0.27
N ILE A 106 -0.75 -10.56 0.63
CA ILE A 106 0.20 -10.42 1.73
C ILE A 106 -0.62 -10.33 3.02
N ILE A 107 -0.31 -11.19 3.99
CA ILE A 107 -1.05 -11.26 5.26
C ILE A 107 -0.08 -10.96 6.41
N ASN A 108 -0.36 -9.91 7.19
CA ASN A 108 0.29 -9.67 8.48
C ASN A 108 -0.52 -10.33 9.59
N GLY A 109 -0.31 -11.63 9.81
CA GLY A 109 -1.15 -12.46 10.68
C GLY A 109 -0.89 -12.28 12.18
N ASP A 110 0.31 -11.87 12.57
CA ASP A 110 0.75 -11.65 13.95
C ASP A 110 0.74 -10.16 14.35
N GLY A 111 0.70 -9.26 13.36
CA GLY A 111 0.60 -7.82 13.56
C GLY A 111 -0.70 -7.39 14.25
N LYS A 112 -0.58 -6.55 15.28
CA LYS A 112 -1.71 -6.02 16.07
C LYS A 112 -2.11 -4.58 15.71
N ALA A 113 -1.37 -3.94 14.81
CA ALA A 113 -1.57 -2.55 14.41
C ALA A 113 -0.94 -2.27 13.05
N ALA A 114 -1.35 -1.17 12.40
CA ALA A 114 -0.81 -0.74 11.12
C ALA A 114 0.71 -0.54 11.16
N ASN A 115 1.25 -0.15 12.32
CA ASN A 115 2.67 0.06 12.56
C ASN A 115 3.45 -1.18 13.02
N ALA A 116 2.84 -2.37 13.05
CA ALA A 116 3.54 -3.59 13.49
C ALA A 116 4.71 -3.99 12.58
N GLY A 117 4.61 -3.70 11.28
CA GLY A 117 5.57 -4.18 10.28
C GLY A 117 5.31 -5.63 9.89
N LEU A 118 5.96 -6.10 8.83
CA LEU A 118 5.91 -7.50 8.42
C LEU A 118 7.02 -8.30 9.13
N THR A 119 6.64 -9.19 10.05
CA THR A 119 7.58 -10.04 10.78
C THR A 119 8.42 -10.89 9.81
N GLY A 120 9.75 -10.90 10.01
CA GLY A 120 10.69 -11.60 9.13
C GLY A 120 11.01 -10.89 7.81
N PHE A 121 10.30 -9.81 7.47
CA PHE A 121 10.64 -8.92 6.36
C PHE A 121 11.60 -7.80 6.76
N ALA A 122 11.73 -7.53 8.07
CA ALA A 122 12.61 -6.50 8.61
C ALA A 122 14.03 -6.63 8.03
N GLN A 123 14.35 -5.73 7.09
CA GLN A 123 15.70 -5.58 6.59
C GLN A 123 16.58 -5.23 7.79
N SER A 124 17.60 -6.05 8.04
CA SER A 124 18.71 -5.70 8.93
C SER A 124 19.09 -4.23 8.72
N HIS A 125 18.89 -3.41 9.75
CA HIS A 125 18.77 -1.95 9.72
C HIS A 125 20.01 -1.16 9.23
N ASP A 126 21.04 -1.79 8.66
CA ASP A 126 22.37 -1.18 8.50
C ASP A 126 22.96 -1.19 7.08
N ARG A 127 22.27 -1.66 6.03
CA ARG A 127 22.90 -1.72 4.68
C ARG A 127 22.12 -1.20 3.47
N GLN A 128 20.81 -0.95 3.55
CA GLN A 128 20.02 -0.68 2.33
C GLN A 128 19.44 0.74 2.19
N SER A 129 19.60 1.62 3.17
CA SER A 129 19.24 3.04 3.02
C SER A 129 20.04 3.76 1.92
N ASN A 130 21.25 3.27 1.61
CA ASN A 130 22.03 3.76 0.47
C ASN A 130 21.68 3.07 -0.87
N ALA A 131 21.19 1.82 -0.85
CA ALA A 131 20.90 1.09 -2.08
C ALA A 131 19.68 1.66 -2.82
N PHE A 132 18.65 2.10 -2.08
CA PHE A 132 17.45 2.70 -2.68
C PHE A 132 17.75 4.06 -3.35
N ARG A 133 18.63 4.86 -2.77
CA ARG A 133 19.12 6.12 -3.38
C ARG A 133 20.00 5.87 -4.61
N GLN A 134 20.79 4.80 -4.60
CA GLN A 134 21.74 4.50 -5.68
C GLN A 134 21.05 3.91 -6.92
N TRP A 135 19.96 3.15 -6.76
CA TRP A 135 19.15 2.64 -7.86
C TRP A 135 18.43 3.75 -8.65
N GLU A 136 17.96 4.81 -7.97
CA GLU A 136 17.35 5.97 -8.63
C GLU A 136 18.32 6.74 -9.54
N VAL A 137 19.62 6.79 -9.19
CA VAL A 137 20.64 7.47 -10.00
C VAL A 137 20.98 6.65 -11.25
N SER A 138 21.01 5.32 -11.13
CA SER A 138 21.31 4.43 -12.26
C SER A 138 20.16 4.27 -13.24
N ALA A 139 18.90 4.48 -12.83
CA ALA A 139 17.73 4.40 -13.71
C ALA A 139 17.47 5.69 -14.52
N LEU A 140 18.20 6.78 -14.22
CA LEU A 140 18.12 8.09 -14.88
C LEU A 140 19.38 8.43 -15.70
N SER A 141 20.32 7.49 -15.83
CA SER A 141 21.54 7.59 -16.66
C SER A 141 21.44 6.64 -17.84
#